data_AF-A0A1G7PV23-F1
#
_entry.id   AF-A0A1G7PV23-F1
#
_cell.length_a   1.000
_cell.length_b   1.000
_cell.length_c   1.000
_cell.angle_alpha   90.00
_cell.angle_beta   90.00
_cell.angle_gamma   90.00
#
_symmetry.space_group_name_H-M   'P 1'
#
loop_
_entity.id
_entity.type
_entity.pdbx_description
1 polymer ?
#
loop_
_entity_poly.entity_id
_entity_poly.type
_entity_poly.pdbx_seq_one_letter_code
_entity_poly.pdbx_strand_id
1 'polypeptide(L)' 'MKKADVTYAELVKQLKKHGLKEETEAGITMKLKRGSFTAIFFLARVAALKLEQVVLEEI' A
#
# COMPACT_ATOMS: atom_id res chain seq x y z
N MET A 1 -5.74 6.00 3.59
CA MET A 1 -4.81 7.06 4.04
C MET A 1 -5.51 8.03 4.97
N LYS A 2 -6.57 8.75 4.56
CA LYS A 2 -7.35 9.61 5.48
C LYS A 2 -7.91 8.91 6.73
N LYS A 3 -8.28 7.62 6.65
CA LYS A 3 -8.78 6.83 7.80
C LYS A 3 -7.67 6.22 8.69
N ALA A 4 -6.43 6.16 8.21
CA ALA A 4 -5.33 5.47 8.89
C ALA A 4 -4.17 6.41 9.27
N ASP A 5 -4.29 7.69 8.95
CA ASP A 5 -3.27 8.73 9.16
C ASP A 5 -1.85 8.39 8.67
N VAL A 6 -1.77 7.55 7.62
CA VAL A 6 -0.48 7.12 7.05
C VAL A 6 -0.14 7.98 5.83
N THR A 7 1.03 8.62 5.87
CA THR A 7 1.59 9.37 4.73
C THR A 7 2.19 8.44 3.67
N TYR A 8 2.34 8.90 2.43
CA TYR A 8 2.99 8.10 1.37
C TYR A 8 4.43 7.74 1.74
N ALA A 9 5.14 8.64 2.41
CA ALA A 9 6.49 8.41 2.92
C ALA A 9 6.56 7.26 3.93
N GLU A 10 5.62 7.20 4.87
CA GLU A 10 5.54 6.12 5.85
C GLU A 10 5.13 4.80 5.22
N LEU A 11 4.21 4.86 4.25
CA LEU A 11 3.80 3.68 3.50
C LEU A 11 5.00 3.07 2.76
N VAL A 12 5.84 3.88 2.11
CA VAL A 12 7.09 3.40 1.47
C VAL A 12 8.02 2.74 2.48
N LYS A 13 8.21 3.32 3.67
CA LYS A 13 9.05 2.71 4.72
C LYS A 13 8.51 1.34 5.16
N GLN A 14 7.20 1.22 5.36
CA GLN A 14 6.57 -0.05 5.71
C GLN A 14 6.66 -1.08 4.58
N LEU A 15 6.40 -0.68 3.33
CA LEU A 15 6.52 -1.57 2.16
C LEU A 15 7.94 -2.11 2.00
N LYS A 16 8.96 -1.26 2.19
CA LYS A 16 10.36 -1.69 2.20
C LYS A 16 10.66 -2.72 3.30
N LYS A 17 10.06 -2.56 4.49
CA LYS A 17 10.15 -3.53 5.59
C LYS A 17 9.51 -4.88 5.23
N HIS A 18 8.47 -4.88 4.41
CA HIS A 18 7.79 -6.07 3.91
C HIS A 18 8.42 -6.68 2.65
N GLY A 19 9.60 -6.21 2.23
CA GLY A 19 10.36 -6.78 1.11
C GLY A 19 10.21 -6.05 -0.22
N LEU A 20 9.34 -5.03 -0.30
CA LEU A 20 9.18 -4.17 -1.48
C LEU A 20 10.22 -3.04 -1.46
N LYS A 21 11.51 -3.42 -1.60
CA LYS A 21 12.67 -2.52 -1.43
C LYS A 21 12.72 -1.38 -2.46
N GLU A 22 12.21 -1.61 -3.65
CA GLU A 22 12.25 -0.68 -4.78
C GLU A 22 11.06 0.28 -4.85
N GLU A 23 10.13 0.22 -3.88
CA GLU A 23 8.98 1.12 -3.91
C GLU A 23 9.32 2.55 -3.53
N THR A 24 8.71 3.46 -4.28
CA THR A 24 8.83 4.91 -4.15
C THR A 24 7.43 5.54 -4.15
N GLU A 25 7.31 6.75 -3.60
CA GLU A 25 6.02 7.45 -3.53
C GLU A 25 5.41 7.70 -4.91
N ALA A 26 6.26 8.06 -5.89
CA ALA A 26 5.85 8.22 -7.28
C ALA A 26 5.35 6.90 -7.88
N GLY A 27 6.03 5.78 -7.60
CA GLY A 27 5.64 4.46 -8.04
C GLY A 27 4.29 4.02 -7.46
N ILE A 28 4.07 4.24 -6.17
CA ILE A 28 2.79 3.98 -5.49
C ILE A 28 1.68 4.83 -6.12
N THR A 29 1.93 6.12 -6.30
CA THR A 29 0.96 7.04 -6.90
C THR A 29 0.58 6.62 -8.32
N MET A 30 1.56 6.21 -9.14
CA MET A 30 1.30 5.72 -10.49
C MET A 30 0.55 4.38 -10.50
N LYS A 31 0.87 3.45 -9.59
CA LYS A 31 0.14 2.18 -9.44
C LYS A 31 -1.32 2.42 -9.07
N LEU A 32 -1.58 3.35 -8.15
CA LEU A 32 -2.94 3.72 -7.75
C LEU A 32 -3.69 4.41 -8.88
N LYS A 33 -3.04 5.33 -9.61
CA LYS A 33 -3.64 6.03 -10.76
C LYS A 33 -3.97 5.08 -11.91
N ARG A 34 -3.11 4.08 -12.15
CA ARG A 34 -3.29 3.07 -13.20
C ARG A 34 -4.33 2.01 -12.81
N GLY A 35 -4.66 1.88 -11.52
CA GLY A 35 -5.59 0.86 -11.01
C GLY A 35 -5.07 -0.59 -11.10
N SER A 36 -3.84 -0.80 -11.58
CA SER A 36 -3.25 -2.12 -11.76
C SER A 36 -1.97 -2.26 -10.94
N PHE A 37 -2.06 -3.14 -9.93
CA PHE A 37 -0.99 -3.50 -9.00
C PHE A 37 -1.06 -4.98 -8.64
N THR A 38 0.03 -5.52 -8.09
CA THR A 38 0.12 -6.94 -7.72
C THR A 38 -0.61 -7.22 -6.40
N ALA A 39 -1.09 -8.45 -6.23
CA ALA A 39 -1.69 -8.88 -4.96
C ALA A 39 -0.72 -8.75 -3.78
N ILE A 40 0.59 -8.95 -4.02
CA ILE A 40 1.64 -8.77 -3.01
C ILE A 40 1.69 -7.31 -2.54
N PHE A 41 1.62 -6.34 -3.45
CA PHE A 41 1.56 -4.93 -3.11
C PHE A 41 0.32 -4.59 -2.27
N PHE A 42 -0.83 -5.16 -2.65
CA PHE A 42 -2.07 -4.97 -1.91
C PHE A 42 -1.98 -5.50 -0.48
N LEU A 43 -1.53 -6.75 -0.30
CA LEU A 43 -1.35 -7.36 1.02
C LEU A 43 -0.33 -6.62 1.87
N ALA A 44 0.78 -6.17 1.27
CA ALA A 44 1.78 -5.38 1.98
C ALA A 44 1.22 -4.02 2.42
N ARG A 45 0.29 -3.43 1.64
CA ARG A 45 -0.43 -2.21 2.05
C ARG A 45 -1.42 -2.47 3.18
N VAL A 46 -2.17 -3.57 3.12
CA VAL A 46 -3.09 -4.00 4.20
C VAL A 46 -2.31 -4.18 5.50
N ALA A 47 -1.17 -4.87 5.44
CA ALA A 47 -0.25 -5.04 6.57
C ALA A 47 0.33 -3.70 7.06
N ALA A 48 0.78 -2.83 6.16
CA ALA A 48 1.32 -1.51 6.50
C ALA A 48 0.29 -0.60 7.17
N LEU A 49 -0.98 -0.71 6.78
CA LEU A 49 -2.10 0.01 7.38
C LEU A 49 -2.62 -0.66 8.65
N LYS A 50 -2.02 -1.79 9.08
CA LYS A 50 -2.45 -2.62 10.21
C LYS A 50 -3.93 -3.00 10.13
N LEU A 51 -4.42 -3.22 8.91
CA LEU A 51 -5.78 -3.66 8.68
C LEU A 51 -5.83 -5.18 8.85
N GLU A 52 -6.68 -5.66 9.76
CA GLU A 52 -6.87 -7.09 10.01
C GLU A 52 -7.72 -7.76 8.94
N GLN A 53 -8.61 -7.01 8.30
CA GLN A 53 -9.54 -7.51 7.28
C GLN A 53 -9.81 -6.47 6.20
N VAL A 54 -10.21 -6.96 5.04
CA VAL A 54 -10.62 -6.16 3.87
C VAL A 54 -11.94 -6.73 3.35
N VAL A 55 -12.90 -5.85 3.09
CA VAL A 55 -14.21 -6.21 2.53
C VAL A 55 -14.08 -6.25 1.01
N LEU A 56 -14.26 -7.43 0.41
CA LEU A 56 -14.04 -7.63 -1.03
C LEU A 56 -15.05 -6.88 -1.90
N GLU A 57 -16.25 -6.60 -1.38
CA GLU A 57 -17.31 -5.86 -2.08
C GLU A 57 -16.93 -4.39 -2.34
N GLU A 58 -15.93 -3.85 -1.64
CA GLU A 58 -15.45 -2.47 -1.78
C GLU A 58 -14.14 -2.34 -2.60
N ILE A 59 -13.64 -3.43 -3.20
CA ILE A 59 -12.35 -3.47 -3.93
C ILE A 59 -12.55 -3.29 -5.44
#